data_AF-A0A2H1E840-F1
#
_entry.id   AF-A0A2H1E840-F1
#
_cell.length_a   1.000
_cell.length_b   1.000
_cell.length_c   1.000
_cell.angle_alpha   90.00
_cell.angle_beta   90.00
_cell.angle_gamma   90.00
#
_symmetry.space_group_name_H-M   'P 1'
#
loop_
_entity.id
_entity.type
_entity.pdbx_description
1 polymer ?
#
loop_
_entity_poly.entity_id
_entity_poly.type
_entity_poly.pdbx_seq_one_letter_code
_entity_poly.pdbx_strand_id
1 'polypeptide(L)'
;MTTKEFIIQIWTLIKSRFCNRITWLLVTAGLLLIAPPLWSVIINEILEKHTDYKIIGKNDVWFGFALILIGLAFYLICKWLNNKKSPENTIDNSTIEDSIVNQGSGNLTVNNINIYVQDEESLKRVLKTINYSNNNTDINFITNSNFKVQFINLIQSLPWGKNVTEIQFQNPERLLNNVIYKTSSKKDGHFYLRLHIVEDEKPELVLNSELTAFEGGIPILDSIYWSKYKLWTLNSVENFKPIESKIQIELEGALKNDLSVIIGDITFVINDFKLELIYDKSSQDNLLPHHNTYGKLIESNLIIDSERVELSSLEMAAIDSEINTKIIEEQNDRNLTTVVEVNVDTHIIKLSSLIIKLLAKFDRDTGDESTETIRRMIIELMKKMKAINSYQIPKDYTDSSNYLFEEAFGESSVIDDYNKYKSP
;
A
#
# COMPACT_ATOMS: atom_id res chain seq x y z
N MET A 1 -10.19 16.67 -34.26
CA MET A 1 -8.95 16.22 -33.60
C MET A 1 -7.82 17.12 -34.06
N THR A 2 -7.26 17.92 -33.16
CA THR A 2 -6.19 18.88 -33.50
C THR A 2 -4.84 18.16 -33.62
N THR A 3 -3.90 18.70 -34.39
CA THR A 3 -2.53 18.15 -34.53
C THR A 3 -1.85 17.95 -33.16
N LYS A 4 -2.22 18.78 -32.17
CA LYS A 4 -1.76 18.70 -30.79
C LYS A 4 -2.31 17.47 -30.04
N GLU A 5 -3.58 17.13 -30.23
CA GLU A 5 -4.20 15.94 -29.65
C GLU A 5 -3.64 14.64 -30.24
N PHE A 6 -3.36 14.63 -31.55
CA PHE A 6 -2.75 13.49 -32.23
C PHE A 6 -1.30 13.24 -31.74
N ILE A 7 -0.50 14.30 -31.58
CA ILE A 7 0.86 14.21 -31.04
C ILE A 7 0.84 13.73 -29.58
N ILE A 8 -0.12 14.19 -28.76
CA ILE A 8 -0.26 13.75 -27.38
C ILE A 8 -0.65 12.27 -27.29
N GLN A 9 -1.56 11.79 -28.14
CA GLN A 9 -1.95 10.37 -28.18
C GLN A 9 -0.83 9.45 -28.67
N ILE A 10 -0.08 9.87 -29.69
CA ILE A 10 1.13 9.14 -30.11
C ILE A 10 2.16 9.12 -28.98
N TRP A 11 2.34 10.24 -28.28
CA TRP A 11 3.28 10.35 -27.17
C TRP A 11 2.91 9.49 -25.96
N THR A 12 1.62 9.36 -25.63
CA THR A 12 1.15 8.49 -24.53
C THR A 12 1.27 7.01 -24.88
N LEU A 13 1.10 6.63 -26.15
CA LEU A 13 1.31 5.26 -26.64
C LEU A 13 2.79 4.82 -26.60
N ILE A 14 3.75 5.75 -26.66
CA ILE A 14 5.19 5.48 -26.62
C ILE A 14 5.74 5.38 -25.17
N LYS A 15 4.90 5.59 -24.15
CA LYS A 15 5.34 5.85 -22.75
C LYS A 15 6.10 4.69 -22.07
N SER A 16 7.17 5.08 -21.36
CA SER A 16 7.99 4.35 -20.38
C SER A 16 8.79 3.15 -20.88
N ARG A 17 8.14 2.06 -21.31
CA ARG A 17 8.86 0.84 -21.72
C ARG A 17 9.59 1.00 -23.05
N PHE A 18 9.10 1.88 -23.92
CA PHE A 18 9.66 2.09 -25.26
C PHE A 18 10.90 3.01 -25.25
N CYS A 19 10.94 4.02 -24.39
CA CYS A 19 12.10 4.93 -24.26
C CYS A 19 13.37 4.18 -23.85
N ASN A 20 13.27 3.28 -22.85
CA ASN A 20 14.41 2.45 -22.46
C ASN A 20 14.86 1.52 -23.59
N ARG A 21 13.93 0.93 -24.36
CA ARG A 21 14.28 0.06 -25.49
C ARG A 21 14.98 0.81 -26.62
N ILE A 22 14.55 2.02 -26.96
CA ILE A 22 15.21 2.85 -27.98
C ILE A 22 16.59 3.31 -27.52
N THR A 23 16.73 3.75 -26.27
CA THR A 23 18.03 4.11 -25.69
C THR A 23 19.00 2.94 -25.76
N TRP A 24 18.58 1.75 -25.32
CA TRP A 24 19.42 0.56 -25.38
C TRP A 24 19.76 0.16 -26.81
N LEU A 25 18.82 0.25 -27.75
CA LEU A 25 19.08 -0.03 -29.17
C LEU A 25 20.14 0.92 -29.75
N LEU A 26 20.05 2.22 -29.47
CA LEU A 26 21.03 3.21 -29.91
C LEU A 26 22.42 2.99 -29.29
N VAL A 27 22.46 2.70 -27.99
CA VAL A 27 23.72 2.43 -27.28
C VAL A 27 24.37 1.13 -27.80
N THR A 28 23.60 0.06 -27.97
CA THR A 28 24.10 -1.22 -28.51
C THR A 28 24.57 -1.08 -29.96
N ALA A 29 23.83 -0.33 -30.80
CA ALA A 29 24.25 -0.05 -32.17
C ALA A 29 25.55 0.78 -32.21
N GLY A 30 25.67 1.79 -31.34
CA GLY A 30 26.90 2.57 -31.22
C GLY A 30 28.09 1.74 -30.73
N LEU A 31 27.87 0.84 -29.76
CA LEU A 31 28.90 -0.09 -29.28
C LEU A 31 29.36 -1.07 -30.37
N LEU A 32 28.44 -1.59 -31.19
CA LEU A 32 28.77 -2.46 -32.31
C LEU A 32 29.60 -1.76 -33.40
N LEU A 33 29.42 -0.44 -33.56
CA LEU A 33 30.24 0.39 -34.47
C LEU A 33 31.64 0.69 -33.91
N ILE A 34 31.78 0.85 -32.59
CA ILE A 34 33.06 1.13 -31.94
C ILE A 34 33.91 -0.13 -31.79
N ALA A 35 33.26 -1.25 -31.46
CA ALA A 35 33.89 -2.55 -31.29
C ALA A 35 33.40 -3.49 -32.41
N PRO A 36 33.85 -3.28 -33.66
CA PRO A 36 33.51 -4.19 -34.73
C PRO A 36 33.96 -5.60 -34.33
N PRO A 37 33.06 -6.60 -34.44
CA PRO A 37 33.37 -7.94 -33.97
C PRO A 37 34.60 -8.49 -34.69
N LEU A 38 35.45 -9.26 -34.01
CA LEU A 38 36.74 -9.72 -34.54
C LEU A 38 36.66 -10.35 -35.96
N TRP A 39 35.53 -10.96 -36.30
CA TRP A 39 35.30 -11.52 -37.64
C TRP A 39 35.26 -10.46 -38.75
N SER A 40 34.82 -9.22 -38.49
CA SER A 40 34.79 -8.17 -39.51
C SER A 40 36.18 -7.61 -39.80
N VAL A 41 37.11 -7.68 -38.85
CA VAL A 41 38.54 -7.39 -39.10
C VAL A 41 39.11 -8.42 -40.07
N ILE A 42 38.85 -9.71 -39.82
CA ILE A 42 39.28 -10.82 -40.69
C ILE A 42 38.69 -10.67 -42.10
N ILE A 43 37.39 -10.34 -42.21
CA ILE A 43 36.73 -10.15 -43.51
C ILE A 43 37.27 -8.93 -44.26
N ASN A 44 37.51 -7.81 -43.57
CA ASN A 44 38.12 -6.63 -44.20
C ASN A 44 39.53 -6.91 -44.69
N GLU A 45 40.32 -7.70 -43.97
CA GLU A 45 41.69 -8.04 -44.35
C GLU A 45 41.72 -9.01 -45.56
N ILE A 46 40.72 -9.89 -45.67
CA ILE A 46 40.52 -10.74 -46.86
C ILE A 46 40.04 -9.92 -48.07
N LEU A 47 39.09 -9.01 -47.87
CA LEU A 47 38.52 -8.18 -48.93
C LEU A 47 39.50 -7.14 -49.47
N GLU A 48 40.24 -6.47 -48.58
CA GLU A 48 41.28 -5.50 -48.96
C GLU A 48 42.36 -6.15 -49.81
N LYS A 49 42.69 -7.43 -49.54
CA LYS A 49 43.66 -8.19 -50.33
C LYS A 49 43.17 -8.57 -51.73
N HIS A 50 41.87 -8.54 -52.00
CA HIS A 50 41.30 -9.08 -53.24
C HIS A 50 40.49 -8.07 -54.06
N THR A 51 40.04 -6.97 -53.47
CA THR A 51 39.06 -6.08 -54.11
C THR A 51 39.27 -4.59 -53.86
N ASP A 52 40.36 -4.17 -53.19
CA ASP A 52 40.64 -2.76 -52.80
C ASP A 52 39.47 -2.05 -52.08
N TYR A 53 38.53 -2.81 -51.53
CA TYR A 53 37.32 -2.30 -50.90
C TYR A 53 37.40 -2.46 -49.37
N LYS A 54 37.22 -1.37 -48.63
CA LYS A 54 37.08 -1.37 -47.16
C LYS A 54 35.63 -1.13 -46.78
N ILE A 55 35.03 -2.09 -46.07
CA ILE A 55 33.64 -1.99 -45.61
C ILE A 55 33.51 -1.03 -44.41
N ILE A 56 34.57 -0.89 -43.60
CA ILE A 56 34.56 -0.09 -42.36
C ILE A 56 35.52 1.10 -42.52
N GLY A 57 34.98 2.31 -42.45
CA GLY A 57 35.70 3.57 -42.64
C GLY A 57 36.34 4.11 -41.35
N LYS A 58 37.34 4.97 -41.50
CA LYS A 58 38.03 5.65 -40.36
C LYS A 58 37.09 6.46 -39.47
N ASN A 59 35.89 6.78 -39.95
CA ASN A 59 34.89 7.58 -39.25
C ASN A 59 33.87 6.74 -38.45
N ASP A 60 33.88 5.41 -38.57
CA ASP A 60 32.83 4.56 -37.98
C ASP A 60 32.87 4.58 -36.44
N VAL A 61 34.07 4.69 -35.87
CA VAL A 61 34.27 4.89 -34.42
C VAL A 61 33.66 6.22 -33.95
N TRP A 62 33.80 7.29 -34.75
CA TRP A 62 33.21 8.60 -34.44
C TRP A 62 31.68 8.57 -34.54
N PHE A 63 31.12 7.89 -35.54
CA PHE A 63 29.67 7.70 -35.66
C PHE A 63 29.11 6.83 -34.52
N GLY A 64 29.81 5.77 -34.12
CA GLY A 64 29.43 4.94 -32.98
C GLY A 64 29.41 5.73 -31.67
N PHE A 65 30.42 6.56 -31.43
CA PHE A 65 30.47 7.44 -30.25
C PHE A 65 29.35 8.48 -30.25
N ALA A 66 29.07 9.09 -31.41
CA ALA A 66 27.95 10.02 -31.57
C ALA A 66 26.60 9.36 -31.27
N LEU A 67 26.39 8.11 -31.71
CA LEU A 67 25.16 7.37 -31.43
C LEU A 67 24.93 7.10 -29.93
N ILE A 68 26.00 6.75 -29.21
CA ILE A 68 25.94 6.54 -27.75
C ILE A 68 25.57 7.84 -27.04
N LEU A 69 26.19 8.96 -27.42
CA LEU A 69 25.88 10.27 -26.86
C LEU A 69 24.42 10.69 -27.13
N ILE A 70 23.92 10.44 -28.33
CA ILE A 70 22.51 10.71 -28.68
C ILE A 70 21.58 9.84 -27.83
N GLY A 71 21.87 8.54 -27.66
CA GLY A 71 21.07 7.65 -26.82
C GLY A 71 21.01 8.10 -25.36
N LEU A 72 22.15 8.54 -24.81
CA LEU A 72 22.24 9.05 -23.44
C LEU A 72 21.54 10.41 -23.28
N ALA A 73 21.72 11.32 -24.23
CA ALA A 73 21.03 12.61 -24.22
C ALA A 73 19.51 12.43 -24.30
N PHE A 74 19.04 11.51 -25.15
CA PHE A 74 17.63 11.14 -25.24
C PHE A 74 17.10 10.60 -23.91
N TYR A 75 17.85 9.71 -23.24
CA TYR A 75 17.49 9.20 -21.93
C TYR A 75 17.37 10.31 -20.88
N LEU A 76 18.34 11.24 -20.83
CA LEU A 76 18.31 12.38 -19.91
C LEU A 76 17.11 13.30 -20.18
N ILE A 77 16.80 13.57 -21.45
CA ILE A 77 15.62 14.37 -21.84
C ILE A 77 14.33 13.67 -21.42
N CYS A 78 14.20 12.35 -21.65
CA CYS A 78 13.05 11.58 -21.19
C CYS A 78 12.90 11.60 -19.67
N LYS A 79 14.00 11.43 -18.93
CA LYS A 79 14.02 11.50 -17.46
C LYS A 79 13.61 12.88 -16.97
N TRP A 80 14.13 13.94 -17.58
CA TRP A 80 13.81 15.33 -17.25
C TRP A 80 12.35 15.68 -17.56
N LEU A 81 11.82 15.25 -18.71
CA LEU A 81 10.43 15.44 -19.10
C LEU A 81 9.45 14.67 -18.20
N ASN A 82 9.83 13.48 -17.74
CA ASN A 82 9.06 12.74 -16.74
C ASN A 82 9.08 13.46 -15.38
N ASN A 83 10.24 14.01 -14.97
CA ASN A 83 10.33 14.84 -13.77
C ASN A 83 9.51 16.13 -13.84
N LYS A 84 9.34 16.71 -15.04
CA LYS A 84 8.52 17.92 -15.26
C LYS A 84 7.01 17.66 -15.39
N LYS A 85 6.58 16.39 -15.48
CA LYS A 85 5.17 16.01 -15.65
C LYS A 85 4.51 15.41 -14.40
N SER A 86 5.13 15.56 -13.24
CA SER A 86 4.32 15.85 -12.05
C SER A 86 4.13 17.37 -12.02
N PRO A 87 3.00 17.92 -12.53
CA PRO A 87 2.41 18.96 -11.73
C PRO A 87 2.27 18.34 -10.35
N GLU A 88 2.93 18.93 -9.37
CA GLU A 88 2.45 18.91 -8.01
C GLU A 88 0.97 19.32 -8.07
N ASN A 89 0.09 18.34 -8.27
CA ASN A 89 -1.06 18.22 -7.41
C ASN A 89 -0.48 17.82 -6.05
N THR A 90 0.27 18.73 -5.43
CA THR A 90 0.28 18.85 -3.99
C THR A 90 -1.16 19.20 -3.64
N ILE A 91 -2.00 18.16 -3.57
CA ILE A 91 -2.83 18.07 -2.39
C ILE A 91 -1.79 18.04 -1.29
N ASP A 92 -1.62 19.21 -0.68
CA ASP A 92 -0.67 19.43 0.38
C ASP A 92 -0.86 18.27 1.37
N ASN A 93 0.15 17.40 1.49
CA ASN A 93 0.06 16.28 2.42
C ASN A 93 -0.17 16.82 3.83
N SER A 94 0.22 18.06 4.13
CA SER A 94 -0.18 18.71 5.37
C SER A 94 -1.69 18.95 5.45
N THR A 95 -2.42 19.19 4.36
CA THR A 95 -3.90 19.30 4.41
C THR A 95 -4.58 17.93 4.58
N ILE A 96 -4.04 16.84 4.02
CA ILE A 96 -4.55 15.47 4.30
C ILE A 96 -4.18 15.05 5.73
N GLU A 97 -2.93 15.25 6.15
CA GLU A 97 -2.45 14.97 7.50
C GLU A 97 -3.20 15.82 8.54
N ASP A 98 -3.39 17.12 8.30
CA ASP A 98 -4.10 18.04 9.18
C ASP A 98 -5.63 17.79 9.15
N SER A 99 -6.22 17.36 8.04
CA SER A 99 -7.66 16.98 8.02
C SER A 99 -7.93 15.65 8.71
N ILE A 100 -6.97 14.72 8.69
CA ILE A 100 -7.01 13.49 9.47
C ILE A 100 -6.79 13.83 10.95
N VAL A 101 -5.74 14.59 11.30
CA VAL A 101 -5.35 14.94 12.68
C VAL A 101 -6.34 15.90 13.37
N ASN A 102 -7.02 16.79 12.63
CA ASN A 102 -7.98 17.75 13.20
C ASN A 102 -9.44 17.26 13.20
N GLN A 103 -9.74 16.06 12.68
CA GLN A 103 -11.02 15.42 12.98
C GLN A 103 -10.94 14.86 14.40
N GLY A 104 -11.56 15.59 15.34
CA GLY A 104 -11.56 15.23 16.75
C GLY A 104 -11.96 13.78 16.95
N SER A 105 -11.18 13.08 17.77
CA SER A 105 -11.56 11.82 18.36
C SER A 105 -12.72 12.09 19.32
N GLY A 106 -13.93 12.02 18.77
CA GLY A 106 -15.15 12.06 19.56
C GLY A 106 -15.40 10.67 20.15
N ASN A 107 -16.01 10.61 21.32
CA ASN A 107 -16.75 9.41 21.74
C ASN A 107 -17.76 9.10 20.64
N LEU A 108 -17.42 8.16 19.77
CA LEU A 108 -18.28 7.80 18.66
C LEU A 108 -19.09 6.59 19.09
N THR A 109 -20.15 6.84 19.86
CA THR A 109 -21.31 5.97 19.92
C THR A 109 -22.00 6.01 18.55
N VAL A 110 -21.58 5.15 17.64
CA VAL A 110 -22.40 4.78 16.48
C VAL A 110 -23.36 3.71 17.00
N ASN A 111 -24.65 4.00 17.15
CA ASN A 111 -25.63 3.08 17.75
C ASN A 111 -25.24 2.57 19.17
N ASN A 112 -24.77 3.45 20.08
CA ASN A 112 -24.20 3.09 21.40
C ASN A 112 -22.87 2.30 21.39
N ILE A 113 -22.18 2.18 20.26
CA ILE A 113 -20.92 1.43 20.17
C ILE A 113 -19.77 2.43 20.18
N ASN A 114 -19.11 2.61 21.33
CA ASN A 114 -17.75 3.16 21.28
C ASN A 114 -16.86 2.08 20.65
N ILE A 115 -16.26 2.32 19.48
CA ILE A 115 -15.29 1.38 18.90
C ILE A 115 -13.95 1.56 19.60
N TYR A 116 -13.96 1.29 20.90
CA TYR A 116 -12.81 0.74 21.56
C TYR A 116 -12.90 -0.75 21.30
N VAL A 117 -11.82 -1.38 20.86
CA VAL A 117 -11.69 -2.84 20.94
C VAL A 117 -11.50 -3.24 22.41
N GLN A 118 -12.30 -2.68 23.33
CA GLN A 118 -12.23 -2.97 24.75
C GLN A 118 -13.39 -3.89 25.17
N ASP A 119 -14.56 -3.76 24.54
CA ASP A 119 -15.71 -4.62 24.78
C ASP A 119 -15.74 -5.85 23.83
N GLU A 120 -16.24 -6.96 24.37
CA GLU A 120 -16.21 -8.28 23.72
C GLU A 120 -17.13 -8.36 22.49
N GLU A 121 -18.19 -7.54 22.43
CA GLU A 121 -19.17 -7.55 21.34
C GLU A 121 -18.67 -6.78 20.12
N SER A 122 -18.03 -5.64 20.33
CA SER A 122 -17.32 -4.88 19.29
C SER A 122 -16.19 -5.72 18.69
N LEU A 123 -15.41 -6.41 19.52
CA LEU A 123 -14.40 -7.35 19.04
C LEU A 123 -15.02 -8.51 18.25
N LYS A 124 -16.11 -9.11 18.73
CA LYS A 124 -16.81 -10.18 17.97
C LYS A 124 -17.29 -9.67 16.61
N ARG A 125 -17.73 -8.41 16.51
CA ARG A 125 -18.09 -7.77 15.24
C ARG A 125 -16.88 -7.56 14.34
N VAL A 126 -15.78 -7.02 14.87
CA VAL A 126 -14.49 -6.91 14.15
C VAL A 126 -14.08 -8.28 13.61
N LEU A 127 -13.98 -9.29 14.48
CA LEU A 127 -13.58 -10.64 14.10
C LEU A 127 -14.56 -11.29 13.12
N LYS A 128 -15.86 -11.00 13.23
CA LYS A 128 -16.86 -11.46 12.27
C LYS A 128 -16.59 -10.85 10.89
N THR A 129 -16.38 -9.53 10.81
CA THR A 129 -16.02 -8.84 9.56
C THR A 129 -14.73 -9.38 8.95
N ILE A 130 -13.67 -9.53 9.75
CA ILE A 130 -12.39 -10.04 9.26
C ILE A 130 -12.53 -11.51 8.79
N ASN A 131 -13.30 -12.36 9.49
CA ASN A 131 -13.54 -13.76 9.08
C ASN A 131 -14.37 -13.89 7.78
N TYR A 132 -15.17 -12.89 7.42
CA TYR A 132 -15.97 -12.94 6.18
C TYR A 132 -15.14 -12.69 4.91
N SER A 133 -13.90 -12.19 5.01
CA SER A 133 -13.04 -11.95 3.84
C SER A 133 -12.32 -13.20 3.32
N ASN A 134 -12.87 -14.41 3.54
CA ASN A 134 -12.35 -15.71 3.07
C ASN A 134 -12.37 -15.88 1.52
N ASN A 135 -12.33 -14.78 0.76
CA ASN A 135 -12.17 -14.86 -0.68
C ASN A 135 -10.77 -15.41 -0.98
N ASN A 136 -10.78 -16.66 -1.46
CA ASN A 136 -9.66 -17.55 -1.82
C ASN A 136 -8.74 -17.02 -2.94
N THR A 137 -8.39 -15.74 -2.98
CA THR A 137 -7.15 -15.42 -3.68
C THR A 137 -6.04 -15.98 -2.82
N ASP A 138 -5.41 -17.06 -3.27
CA ASP A 138 -4.19 -17.63 -2.69
C ASP A 138 -3.10 -16.56 -2.81
N ILE A 139 -3.01 -15.74 -1.78
CA ILE A 139 -2.09 -14.60 -1.76
C ILE A 139 -0.72 -15.12 -1.31
N ASN A 140 0.14 -15.42 -2.29
CA ASN A 140 1.58 -15.66 -2.12
C ASN A 140 2.37 -14.40 -1.72
N PHE A 141 1.70 -13.28 -1.44
CA PHE A 141 2.33 -11.99 -1.11
C PHE A 141 3.39 -12.14 -0.03
N ILE A 142 3.18 -13.03 0.97
CA ILE A 142 4.13 -13.25 2.07
C ILE A 142 4.80 -14.63 2.00
N THR A 143 5.19 -15.11 0.82
CA THR A 143 6.09 -16.28 0.74
C THR A 143 7.55 -15.86 1.00
N ASN A 144 7.92 -15.83 2.28
CA ASN A 144 9.24 -15.87 2.96
C ASN A 144 10.53 -15.23 2.41
N SER A 145 10.72 -14.92 1.13
CA SER A 145 12.00 -14.35 0.65
C SER A 145 12.08 -12.82 0.71
N ASN A 146 10.94 -12.12 0.71
CA ASN A 146 10.88 -10.64 0.70
C ASN A 146 9.92 -10.03 1.72
N PHE A 147 9.39 -10.81 2.67
CA PHE A 147 8.42 -10.35 3.68
C PHE A 147 8.86 -9.08 4.41
N LYS A 148 10.14 -9.04 4.82
CA LYS A 148 10.73 -7.89 5.50
C LYS A 148 10.71 -6.63 4.62
N VAL A 149 11.16 -6.75 3.37
CA VAL A 149 11.16 -5.64 2.40
C VAL A 149 9.74 -5.15 2.19
N GLN A 150 8.78 -6.07 2.08
CA GLN A 150 7.41 -5.68 1.83
C GLN A 150 6.78 -4.94 3.00
N PHE A 151 7.03 -5.41 4.21
CA PHE A 151 6.60 -4.74 5.43
C PHE A 151 7.23 -3.35 5.58
N ILE A 152 8.54 -3.21 5.26
CA ILE A 152 9.22 -1.92 5.29
C ILE A 152 8.53 -0.92 4.34
N ASN A 153 8.30 -1.32 3.09
CA ASN A 153 7.67 -0.44 2.11
C ASN A 153 6.22 -0.09 2.52
N LEU A 154 5.50 -1.03 3.14
CA LEU A 154 4.19 -0.77 3.71
C LEU A 154 4.25 0.30 4.79
N ILE A 155 5.11 0.14 5.81
CA ILE A 155 5.28 1.15 6.87
C ILE A 155 5.64 2.51 6.31
N GLN A 156 6.59 2.57 5.37
CA GLN A 156 7.04 3.83 4.78
C GLN A 156 5.98 4.50 3.91
N SER A 157 4.98 3.75 3.45
CA SER A 157 3.82 4.33 2.77
C SER A 157 2.82 4.93 3.74
N LEU A 158 2.74 4.44 4.99
CA LEU A 158 1.75 4.90 5.94
C LEU A 158 1.96 6.39 6.30
N PRO A 159 0.89 7.13 6.62
CA PRO A 159 0.93 8.58 6.77
C PRO A 159 2.06 9.12 7.67
N TRP A 160 2.44 8.38 8.72
CA TRP A 160 3.43 8.86 9.69
C TRP A 160 4.73 8.04 9.70
N GLY A 161 4.81 6.92 8.98
CA GLY A 161 6.05 6.17 8.82
C GLY A 161 6.98 6.84 7.82
N LYS A 162 8.21 7.20 8.23
CA LYS A 162 9.15 7.93 7.36
C LYS A 162 10.31 7.07 6.89
N ASN A 163 10.98 6.39 7.82
CA ASN A 163 12.16 5.61 7.50
C ASN A 163 12.20 4.33 8.34
N VAL A 164 12.57 3.22 7.71
CA VAL A 164 12.86 1.98 8.43
C VAL A 164 14.29 1.56 8.07
N THR A 165 15.17 1.52 9.06
CA THR A 165 16.57 1.13 8.88
C THR A 165 16.88 -0.09 9.71
N GLU A 166 17.50 -1.10 9.08
CA GLU A 166 17.98 -2.27 9.81
C GLU A 166 19.15 -1.90 10.73
N ILE A 167 19.08 -2.34 11.98
CA ILE A 167 20.15 -2.20 12.95
C ILE A 167 20.58 -3.60 13.39
N GLN A 168 21.85 -3.91 13.17
CA GLN A 168 22.48 -5.09 13.73
C GLN A 168 23.03 -4.74 15.12
N PHE A 169 22.49 -5.38 16.14
CA PHE A 169 23.07 -5.33 17.48
C PHE A 169 24.25 -6.30 17.58
N GLN A 170 25.08 -6.13 18.61
CA GLN A 170 26.25 -7.01 18.85
C GLN A 170 25.88 -8.49 19.00
N ASN A 171 24.60 -8.80 19.27
CA ASN A 171 24.06 -10.14 19.18
C ASN A 171 23.40 -10.35 17.79
N PRO A 172 23.98 -11.20 16.92
CA PRO A 172 23.49 -11.40 15.55
C PRO A 172 22.09 -12.03 15.47
N GLU A 173 21.58 -12.59 16.58
CA GLU A 173 20.22 -13.16 16.66
C GLU A 173 19.14 -12.09 16.91
N ARG A 174 19.52 -10.84 17.20
CA ARG A 174 18.60 -9.72 17.44
C ARG A 174 18.65 -8.71 16.29
N LEU A 175 18.10 -9.11 15.15
CA LEU A 175 17.84 -8.17 14.04
C LEU A 175 16.64 -7.30 14.40
N LEU A 176 16.91 -6.02 14.68
CA LEU A 176 15.88 -5.02 14.93
C LEU A 176 15.81 -4.05 13.76
N ASN A 177 14.61 -3.58 13.46
CA ASN A 177 14.41 -2.52 12.48
C ASN A 177 14.09 -1.23 13.25
N ASN A 178 14.92 -0.22 13.10
CA ASN A 178 14.63 1.11 13.64
C ASN A 178 13.63 1.82 12.75
N VAL A 179 12.49 2.18 13.31
CA VAL A 179 11.43 2.92 12.64
C VAL A 179 11.47 4.36 13.11
N ILE A 180 11.58 5.28 12.16
CA ILE A 180 11.43 6.72 12.37
C ILE A 180 10.02 7.09 11.91
N TYR A 181 9.28 7.78 12.77
CA TYR A 181 7.92 8.21 12.50
C TYR A 181 7.73 9.71 12.84
N LYS A 182 6.74 10.33 12.21
CA LYS A 182 6.38 11.74 12.43
C LYS A 182 5.48 11.86 13.65
N THR A 183 5.82 12.75 14.57
CA THR A 183 4.99 13.07 15.74
C THR A 183 4.08 14.27 15.48
N SER A 184 3.07 14.47 16.33
CA SER A 184 2.20 15.66 16.33
C SER A 184 3.00 16.96 16.50
N SER A 185 4.08 16.92 17.28
CA SER A 185 5.01 18.05 17.47
C SER A 185 5.91 18.36 16.26
N LYS A 186 5.72 17.65 15.15
CA LYS A 186 6.55 17.71 13.92
C LYS A 186 8.01 17.33 14.13
N LYS A 187 8.36 16.76 15.29
CA LYS A 187 9.62 16.07 15.54
C LYS A 187 9.55 14.62 15.06
N ASP A 188 10.70 14.02 14.84
CA ASP A 188 10.79 12.60 14.51
C ASP A 188 10.91 11.80 15.82
N GLY A 189 10.00 10.84 16.00
CA GLY A 189 10.09 9.83 17.06
C GLY A 189 10.68 8.54 16.50
N HIS A 190 11.10 7.63 17.38
CA HIS A 190 11.63 6.34 16.94
C HIS A 190 11.39 5.19 17.91
N PHE A 191 11.24 3.99 17.35
CA PHE A 191 11.16 2.73 18.09
C PHE A 191 11.81 1.60 17.29
N TYR A 192 12.13 0.51 17.97
CA TYR A 192 12.66 -0.70 17.33
C TYR A 192 11.55 -1.70 17.03
N LEU A 193 11.73 -2.47 15.95
CA LEU A 193 10.78 -3.49 15.50
C LEU A 193 11.41 -4.88 15.38
N ARG A 194 10.73 -5.86 15.98
CA ARG A 194 10.87 -7.29 15.70
C ARG A 194 9.74 -7.72 14.76
N LEU A 195 10.05 -8.61 13.81
CA LEU A 195 9.08 -9.08 12.82
C LEU A 195 8.70 -10.53 13.11
N HIS A 196 7.39 -10.81 13.12
CA HIS A 196 6.83 -12.13 13.35
C HIS A 196 5.73 -12.45 12.34
N ILE A 197 5.57 -13.73 12.03
CA ILE A 197 4.46 -14.26 11.23
C ILE A 197 3.76 -15.32 12.05
N VAL A 198 2.45 -15.19 12.20
CA VAL A 198 1.56 -16.24 12.70
C VAL A 198 0.90 -16.89 11.49
N GLU A 199 1.25 -18.15 11.24
CA GLU A 199 0.72 -18.98 10.15
C GLU A 199 -0.77 -19.31 10.34
N ASP A 200 -1.50 -19.58 9.26
CA ASP A 200 -2.97 -19.73 9.25
C ASP A 200 -3.51 -20.76 10.26
N GLU A 201 -2.74 -21.80 10.54
CA GLU A 201 -3.10 -22.90 11.45
C GLU A 201 -2.92 -22.55 12.93
N LYS A 202 -2.21 -21.47 13.25
CA LYS A 202 -1.86 -21.10 14.63
C LYS A 202 -2.79 -19.98 15.13
N PRO A 203 -3.38 -20.12 16.32
CA PRO A 203 -4.24 -19.08 16.89
C PRO A 203 -3.45 -17.93 17.57
N GLU A 204 -2.15 -18.13 17.78
CA GLU A 204 -1.33 -17.29 18.67
C GLU A 204 0.15 -17.26 18.25
N LEU A 205 0.85 -16.24 18.73
CA LEU A 205 2.31 -16.13 18.68
C LEU A 205 2.88 -16.51 20.04
N VAL A 206 3.88 -17.42 20.05
CA VAL A 206 4.58 -17.85 21.27
C VAL A 206 6.07 -17.57 21.14
N LEU A 207 6.65 -16.85 22.10
CA LEU A 207 8.06 -16.44 22.12
C LEU A 207 8.74 -16.86 23.43
N ASN A 208 10.07 -16.80 23.46
CA ASN A 208 10.84 -17.00 24.69
C ASN A 208 10.64 -15.82 25.65
N SER A 209 10.68 -16.06 26.96
CA SER A 209 10.40 -15.04 27.99
C SER A 209 11.50 -13.99 28.20
N GLU A 210 12.67 -14.12 27.57
CA GLU A 210 13.84 -13.23 27.78
C GLU A 210 13.82 -11.95 26.91
N LEU A 211 12.65 -11.54 26.44
CA LEU A 211 12.49 -10.37 25.59
C LEU A 211 12.31 -9.10 26.43
N THR A 212 13.07 -8.06 26.10
CA THR A 212 12.92 -6.72 26.70
C THR A 212 11.96 -5.87 25.87
N ALA A 213 11.25 -4.97 26.57
CA ALA A 213 10.38 -3.96 25.96
C ALA A 213 11.15 -2.69 25.54
N PHE A 214 12.37 -2.51 26.04
CA PHE A 214 13.21 -1.35 25.76
C PHE A 214 14.66 -1.77 25.50
N GLU A 215 15.35 -0.98 24.68
CA GLU A 215 16.79 -1.06 24.45
C GLU A 215 17.35 0.37 24.48
N GLY A 216 18.23 0.67 25.43
CA GLY A 216 18.78 2.03 25.57
C GLY A 216 17.74 3.13 25.84
N GLY A 217 16.57 2.77 26.40
CA GLY A 217 15.45 3.69 26.63
C GLY A 217 14.51 3.88 25.44
N ILE A 218 14.78 3.20 24.32
CA ILE A 218 13.93 3.22 23.12
C ILE A 218 13.00 2.00 23.16
N PRO A 219 11.67 2.17 22.96
CA PRO A 219 10.73 1.05 22.93
C PRO A 219 11.04 0.05 21.82
N ILE A 220 10.79 -1.24 22.08
CA ILE A 220 10.79 -2.32 21.10
C ILE A 220 9.36 -2.83 20.96
N LEU A 221 8.83 -2.78 19.74
CA LEU A 221 7.54 -3.37 19.39
C LEU A 221 7.73 -4.65 18.56
N ASP A 222 6.81 -5.59 18.78
CA ASP A 222 6.64 -6.80 17.99
C ASP A 222 5.60 -6.51 16.91
N SER A 223 6.03 -6.52 15.66
CA SER A 223 5.16 -6.45 14.48
C SER A 223 4.76 -7.86 14.07
N ILE A 224 3.47 -8.15 14.17
CA ILE A 224 2.91 -9.49 14.00
C ILE A 224 2.02 -9.51 12.78
N TYR A 225 2.38 -10.32 11.78
CA TYR A 225 1.50 -10.60 10.65
C TYR A 225 0.62 -11.81 10.93
N TRP A 226 -0.69 -11.58 10.99
CA TRP A 226 -1.70 -12.60 11.17
C TRP A 226 -2.15 -13.12 9.80
N SER A 227 -1.47 -14.16 9.30
CA SER A 227 -1.63 -14.58 7.91
C SER A 227 -3.04 -15.00 7.52
N LYS A 228 -3.79 -15.61 8.45
CA LYS A 228 -5.20 -16.00 8.24
C LYS A 228 -6.10 -14.81 7.94
N TYR A 229 -5.77 -13.67 8.54
CA TYR A 229 -6.57 -12.46 8.55
C TYR A 229 -6.01 -11.37 7.63
N LYS A 230 -4.81 -11.60 7.06
CA LYS A 230 -4.05 -10.65 6.23
C LYS A 230 -3.90 -9.28 6.92
N LEU A 231 -3.60 -9.32 8.21
CA LEU A 231 -3.61 -8.19 9.13
C LEU A 231 -2.25 -8.03 9.81
N TRP A 232 -1.87 -6.78 10.09
CA TRP A 232 -0.74 -6.44 10.94
C TRP A 232 -1.19 -5.84 12.27
N THR A 233 -0.50 -6.21 13.34
CA THR A 233 -0.57 -5.53 14.63
C THR A 233 0.84 -5.15 15.10
N LEU A 234 0.98 -4.03 15.82
CA LEU A 234 2.19 -3.66 16.54
C LEU A 234 1.91 -3.74 18.04
N ASN A 235 2.65 -4.56 18.77
CA ASN A 235 2.38 -4.77 20.20
C ASN A 235 3.67 -4.62 21.02
N SER A 236 3.56 -4.16 22.26
CA SER A 236 4.68 -4.28 23.21
C SER A 236 4.72 -5.71 23.74
N VAL A 237 5.92 -6.20 24.04
CA VAL A 237 6.09 -7.49 24.75
C VAL A 237 5.38 -7.48 26.12
N GLU A 238 5.16 -6.31 26.70
CA GLU A 238 4.40 -6.11 27.94
C GLU A 238 2.93 -6.56 27.81
N ASN A 239 2.39 -6.65 26.59
CA ASN A 239 1.03 -7.12 26.34
C ASN A 239 0.94 -8.66 26.27
N PHE A 240 2.06 -9.37 26.33
CA PHE A 240 2.08 -10.82 26.21
C PHE A 240 1.80 -11.49 27.55
N LYS A 241 1.00 -12.56 27.53
CA LYS A 241 0.70 -13.36 28.71
C LYS A 241 1.80 -14.39 28.93
N PRO A 242 2.28 -14.58 30.17
CA PRO A 242 3.25 -15.62 30.47
C PRO A 242 2.62 -17.02 30.38
N ILE A 243 3.35 -17.97 29.79
CA ILE A 243 3.08 -19.41 29.91
C ILE A 243 4.38 -20.14 30.21
N GLU A 244 4.50 -20.71 31.41
CA GLU A 244 5.69 -21.44 31.83
C GLU A 244 6.98 -20.60 31.62
N SER A 245 7.88 -21.05 30.73
CA SER A 245 9.12 -20.36 30.34
C SER A 245 8.99 -19.55 29.04
N LYS A 246 7.76 -19.25 28.62
CA LYS A 246 7.43 -18.57 27.37
C LYS A 246 6.44 -17.44 27.62
N ILE A 247 6.23 -16.64 26.60
CA ILE A 247 5.22 -15.60 26.55
C ILE A 247 4.39 -15.77 25.29
N GLN A 248 3.12 -15.37 25.33
CA GLN A 248 2.22 -15.50 24.20
C GLN A 248 1.31 -14.31 24.00
N ILE A 249 0.85 -14.13 22.77
CA ILE A 249 -0.25 -13.23 22.44
C ILE A 249 -1.15 -13.88 21.40
N GLU A 250 -2.46 -13.85 21.68
CA GLU A 250 -3.51 -14.27 20.75
C GLU A 250 -3.96 -13.07 19.91
N LEU A 251 -4.59 -13.33 18.75
CA LEU A 251 -5.08 -12.25 17.86
C LEU A 251 -5.94 -11.23 18.60
N GLU A 252 -6.85 -11.70 19.46
CA GLU A 252 -7.69 -10.81 20.25
C GLU A 252 -6.84 -9.88 21.11
N GLY A 253 -5.88 -10.41 21.88
CA GLY A 253 -4.99 -9.60 22.70
C GLY A 253 -4.16 -8.61 21.88
N ALA A 254 -3.69 -9.05 20.71
CA ALA A 254 -2.92 -8.22 19.79
C ALA A 254 -3.74 -7.07 19.20
N LEU A 255 -4.99 -7.34 18.79
CA LEU A 255 -5.92 -6.31 18.35
C LEU A 255 -6.24 -5.34 19.49
N LYS A 256 -6.56 -5.81 20.69
CA LYS A 256 -6.91 -4.91 21.82
C LYS A 256 -5.79 -3.93 22.21
N ASN A 257 -4.54 -4.32 21.97
CA ASN A 257 -3.36 -3.57 22.37
C ASN A 257 -2.51 -3.13 21.18
N ASP A 258 -3.13 -2.97 20.01
CA ASP A 258 -2.43 -2.58 18.80
C ASP A 258 -1.99 -1.11 18.86
N LEU A 259 -0.72 -0.89 18.59
CA LEU A 259 -0.03 0.39 18.59
C LEU A 259 0.28 0.89 17.17
N SER A 260 -0.19 0.19 16.12
CA SER A 260 0.06 0.57 14.72
C SER A 260 -0.41 1.97 14.34
N VAL A 261 -1.32 2.56 15.14
CA VAL A 261 -1.75 3.94 14.97
C VAL A 261 -0.58 4.91 15.01
N ILE A 262 0.50 4.64 15.76
CA ILE A 262 1.68 5.52 15.87
C ILE A 262 2.33 5.80 14.50
N ILE A 263 2.28 4.83 13.58
CA ILE A 263 2.83 4.96 12.22
C ILE A 263 1.76 5.38 11.20
N GLY A 264 0.55 5.69 11.63
CA GLY A 264 -0.55 6.12 10.78
C GLY A 264 -1.36 4.98 10.18
N ASP A 265 -1.28 3.77 10.73
CA ASP A 265 -2.17 2.68 10.33
C ASP A 265 -3.58 2.87 10.92
N ILE A 266 -4.33 3.78 10.28
CA ILE A 266 -5.65 4.21 10.71
C ILE A 266 -6.66 3.08 10.51
N THR A 267 -7.61 2.98 11.45
CA THR A 267 -8.76 2.09 11.34
C THR A 267 -9.97 2.86 10.85
N PHE A 268 -10.60 2.40 9.77
CA PHE A 268 -11.83 2.96 9.23
C PHE A 268 -13.03 2.15 9.68
N VAL A 269 -14.10 2.85 10.03
CA VAL A 269 -15.40 2.27 10.33
C VAL A 269 -16.37 2.70 9.25
N ILE A 270 -16.92 1.72 8.54
CA ILE A 270 -17.82 1.92 7.41
C ILE A 270 -19.18 1.36 7.79
N ASN A 271 -20.21 2.18 7.62
CA ASN A 271 -21.59 1.81 7.91
C ASN A 271 -22.32 1.35 6.63
N ASP A 272 -23.64 1.43 6.65
CA ASP A 272 -24.49 1.08 5.53
C ASP A 272 -24.28 2.01 4.34
N PHE A 273 -24.27 1.41 3.15
CA PHE A 273 -24.21 2.12 1.89
C PHE A 273 -24.87 1.28 0.81
N LYS A 274 -25.19 1.94 -0.32
CA LYS A 274 -25.64 1.25 -1.53
C LYS A 274 -24.66 1.48 -2.67
N LEU A 275 -24.61 0.52 -3.57
CA LEU A 275 -23.92 0.65 -4.85
C LEU A 275 -24.96 0.58 -5.95
N GLU A 276 -24.87 1.48 -6.91
CA GLU A 276 -25.58 1.38 -8.18
C GLU A 276 -24.55 1.10 -9.29
N LEU A 277 -24.66 -0.07 -9.90
CA LEU A 277 -23.73 -0.60 -10.88
C LEU A 277 -24.45 -0.74 -12.23
N ILE A 278 -23.89 -0.14 -13.27
CA ILE A 278 -24.46 -0.21 -14.62
C ILE A 278 -23.53 -1.01 -15.51
N TYR A 279 -24.07 -2.09 -16.09
CA TYR A 279 -23.37 -2.98 -16.98
C TYR A 279 -23.89 -2.86 -18.41
N ASP A 280 -23.01 -3.03 -19.40
CA ASP A 280 -23.34 -3.12 -20.81
C ASP A 280 -22.82 -4.43 -21.41
N LYS A 281 -23.74 -5.26 -21.92
CA LYS A 281 -23.41 -6.51 -22.63
C LYS A 281 -22.81 -6.31 -24.01
N SER A 282 -23.06 -5.15 -24.63
CA SER A 282 -22.62 -4.83 -25.99
C SER A 282 -21.26 -4.15 -26.06
N SER A 283 -20.78 -3.62 -24.93
CA SER A 283 -19.49 -2.94 -24.85
C SER A 283 -18.33 -3.84 -25.27
N GLN A 284 -17.48 -3.31 -26.14
CA GLN A 284 -16.28 -3.96 -26.66
C GLN A 284 -15.00 -3.51 -25.93
N ASP A 285 -15.13 -2.69 -24.87
CA ASP A 285 -13.98 -2.20 -24.13
C ASP A 285 -13.37 -3.31 -23.25
N ASN A 286 -12.18 -3.75 -23.63
CA ASN A 286 -11.44 -4.78 -22.92
C ASN A 286 -10.80 -4.30 -21.63
N LEU A 287 -10.72 -2.98 -21.41
CA LEU A 287 -10.15 -2.39 -20.19
C LEU A 287 -11.15 -2.35 -19.04
N LEU A 288 -12.44 -2.44 -19.32
CA LEU A 288 -13.47 -2.42 -18.28
C LEU A 288 -13.59 -3.76 -17.56
N PRO A 289 -13.83 -3.74 -16.23
CA PRO A 289 -14.19 -4.93 -15.47
C PRO A 289 -15.37 -5.66 -16.11
N HIS A 290 -15.34 -6.99 -16.10
CA HIS A 290 -16.36 -7.83 -16.74
C HIS A 290 -17.04 -8.73 -15.72
N HIS A 291 -18.37 -8.68 -15.69
CA HIS A 291 -19.21 -9.63 -14.98
C HIS A 291 -19.75 -10.65 -15.98
N ASN A 292 -19.58 -11.94 -15.68
CA ASN A 292 -19.95 -13.04 -16.58
C ASN A 292 -21.42 -13.01 -17.00
N THR A 293 -22.31 -12.54 -16.12
CA THR A 293 -23.76 -12.50 -16.38
C THR A 293 -24.22 -11.18 -17.01
N TYR A 294 -23.65 -10.06 -16.56
CA TYR A 294 -24.18 -8.71 -16.82
C TYR A 294 -23.43 -7.94 -17.91
N GLY A 295 -22.21 -8.36 -18.25
CA GLY A 295 -21.38 -7.67 -19.25
C GLY A 295 -20.31 -6.80 -18.62
N LYS A 296 -19.93 -5.73 -19.30
CA LYS A 296 -18.86 -4.82 -18.85
C LYS A 296 -19.42 -3.76 -17.90
N LEU A 297 -18.76 -3.54 -16.76
CA LEU A 297 -19.12 -2.47 -15.83
C LEU A 297 -18.72 -1.12 -16.45
N ILE A 298 -19.71 -0.32 -16.83
CA ILE A 298 -19.51 0.98 -17.48
C ILE A 298 -19.66 2.15 -16.50
N GLU A 299 -20.41 1.97 -15.42
CA GLU A 299 -20.61 3.00 -14.40
C GLU A 299 -20.77 2.35 -13.02
N SER A 300 -20.17 2.96 -12.00
CA SER A 300 -20.31 2.55 -10.61
C SER A 300 -20.49 3.76 -9.72
N ASN A 301 -21.54 3.74 -8.91
CA ASN A 301 -21.87 4.84 -8.01
C ASN A 301 -22.07 4.34 -6.59
N LEU A 302 -21.48 5.06 -5.65
CA LEU A 302 -21.75 4.96 -4.23
C LEU A 302 -22.94 5.85 -3.88
N ILE A 303 -23.88 5.31 -3.09
CA ILE A 303 -25.01 6.05 -2.57
C ILE A 303 -24.97 6.02 -1.04
N ILE A 304 -24.75 7.19 -0.44
CA ILE A 304 -24.69 7.41 1.02
C ILE A 304 -25.43 8.71 1.34
N ASP A 305 -26.29 8.71 2.36
CA ASP A 305 -27.12 9.87 2.76
C ASP A 305 -27.94 10.46 1.60
N SER A 306 -28.37 9.64 0.65
CA SER A 306 -29.04 10.06 -0.60
C SER A 306 -28.16 10.82 -1.60
N GLU A 307 -26.87 10.96 -1.34
CA GLU A 307 -25.89 11.51 -2.29
C GLU A 307 -25.33 10.38 -3.18
N ARG A 308 -25.25 10.65 -4.48
CA ARG A 308 -24.66 9.74 -5.47
C ARG A 308 -23.25 10.23 -5.81
N VAL A 309 -22.26 9.37 -5.63
CA VAL A 309 -20.84 9.68 -5.86
C VAL A 309 -20.25 8.63 -6.81
N GLU A 310 -19.64 9.08 -7.90
CA GLU A 310 -18.98 8.18 -8.85
C GLU A 310 -17.74 7.51 -8.23
N LEU A 311 -17.63 6.20 -8.47
CA LEU A 311 -16.50 5.38 -8.09
C LEU A 311 -15.70 4.98 -9.33
N SER A 312 -14.38 5.06 -9.21
CA SER A 312 -13.45 4.46 -10.15
C SER A 312 -13.38 2.95 -10.00
N SER A 313 -12.86 2.25 -11.01
CA SER A 313 -12.68 0.79 -10.96
C SER A 313 -11.74 0.34 -9.82
N LEU A 314 -10.77 1.17 -9.43
CA LEU A 314 -9.88 0.85 -8.29
C LEU A 314 -10.60 0.98 -6.95
N GLU A 315 -11.44 2.00 -6.80
CA GLU A 315 -12.27 2.19 -5.61
C GLU A 315 -13.30 1.05 -5.47
N MET A 316 -13.93 0.66 -6.57
CA MET A 316 -14.79 -0.53 -6.61
C MET A 316 -14.03 -1.80 -6.23
N ALA A 317 -12.83 -2.00 -6.78
CA ALA A 317 -12.01 -3.17 -6.45
C ALA A 317 -11.66 -3.24 -4.95
N ALA A 318 -11.54 -2.08 -4.29
CA ALA A 318 -11.29 -1.96 -2.85
C ALA A 318 -12.51 -2.38 -2.04
N ILE A 319 -13.70 -1.88 -2.40
CA ILE A 319 -14.96 -2.30 -1.76
C ILE A 319 -15.13 -3.82 -1.92
N ASP A 320 -15.03 -4.34 -3.14
CA ASP A 320 -15.16 -5.77 -3.44
C ASP A 320 -14.09 -6.65 -2.76
N SER A 321 -12.96 -6.08 -2.32
CA SER A 321 -11.90 -6.85 -1.65
C SER A 321 -12.19 -7.12 -0.18
N GLU A 322 -13.08 -6.34 0.43
CA GLU A 322 -13.28 -6.34 1.88
C GLU A 322 -14.75 -6.46 2.28
N ILE A 323 -15.65 -5.88 1.51
CA ILE A 323 -17.06 -5.69 1.86
C ILE A 323 -17.92 -6.57 0.97
N ASN A 324 -18.65 -7.49 1.58
CA ASN A 324 -19.66 -8.27 0.89
C ASN A 324 -20.96 -7.47 0.82
N THR A 325 -21.44 -7.24 -0.39
CA THR A 325 -22.71 -6.58 -0.68
C THR A 325 -23.77 -7.60 -1.10
N LYS A 326 -25.05 -7.20 -1.05
CA LYS A 326 -26.17 -8.03 -1.51
C LYS A 326 -26.98 -7.28 -2.56
N ILE A 327 -27.26 -7.94 -3.68
CA ILE A 327 -28.17 -7.40 -4.70
C ILE A 327 -29.58 -7.31 -4.12
N ILE A 328 -30.18 -6.13 -4.20
CA ILE A 328 -31.57 -5.86 -3.78
C ILE A 328 -32.46 -5.50 -4.96
N GLU A 329 -31.88 -5.05 -6.07
CA GLU A 329 -32.61 -4.67 -7.26
C GLU A 329 -31.79 -5.00 -8.50
N GLU A 330 -32.47 -5.53 -9.52
CA GLU A 330 -31.91 -5.75 -10.85
C GLU A 330 -32.93 -5.25 -11.87
N GLN A 331 -32.49 -4.35 -12.75
CA GLN A 331 -33.29 -3.86 -13.87
C GLN A 331 -32.54 -4.12 -15.17
N ASN A 332 -33.23 -4.74 -16.12
CA ASN A 332 -32.68 -5.04 -17.43
C ASN A 332 -33.40 -4.22 -18.50
N ASP A 333 -32.64 -3.39 -19.22
CA ASP A 333 -33.11 -2.66 -20.39
C ASP A 333 -32.22 -2.96 -21.60
N ARG A 334 -32.66 -3.93 -22.40
CA ARG A 334 -32.01 -4.40 -23.64
C ARG A 334 -30.57 -4.88 -23.39
N ASN A 335 -29.60 -3.99 -23.55
CA ASN A 335 -28.17 -4.28 -23.41
C ASN A 335 -27.61 -3.79 -22.06
N LEU A 336 -28.35 -2.90 -21.38
CA LEU A 336 -27.96 -2.34 -20.10
C LEU A 336 -28.59 -3.14 -18.97
N THR A 337 -27.81 -3.43 -17.94
CA THR A 337 -28.30 -4.01 -16.70
C THR A 337 -27.86 -3.12 -15.55
N THR A 338 -28.82 -2.57 -14.82
CA THR A 338 -28.58 -1.82 -13.59
C THR A 338 -28.77 -2.76 -12.41
N VAL A 339 -27.77 -2.86 -11.56
CA VAL A 339 -27.78 -3.66 -10.34
C VAL A 339 -27.62 -2.72 -9.16
N VAL A 340 -28.52 -2.81 -8.19
CA VAL A 340 -28.37 -2.11 -6.91
C VAL A 340 -27.99 -3.11 -5.84
N GLU A 341 -26.86 -2.86 -5.20
CA GLU A 341 -26.37 -3.66 -4.10
C GLU A 341 -26.40 -2.85 -2.80
N VAL A 342 -26.54 -3.54 -1.67
CA VAL A 342 -26.54 -2.93 -0.35
C VAL A 342 -25.55 -3.62 0.57
N ASN A 343 -24.82 -2.82 1.33
CA ASN A 343 -24.18 -3.25 2.56
C ASN A 343 -25.01 -2.73 3.74
N VAL A 344 -25.39 -3.63 4.65
CA VAL A 344 -26.12 -3.29 5.89
C VAL A 344 -25.29 -3.57 7.14
N ASP A 345 -24.12 -4.16 6.98
CA ASP A 345 -23.23 -4.51 8.08
C ASP A 345 -22.21 -3.39 8.32
N THR A 346 -21.82 -3.19 9.58
CA THR A 346 -20.70 -2.29 9.91
C THR A 346 -19.38 -3.04 9.70
N HIS A 347 -18.44 -2.40 9.01
CA HIS A 347 -17.11 -2.94 8.74
C HIS A 347 -16.03 -2.12 9.43
N ILE A 348 -15.01 -2.80 9.96
CA ILE A 348 -13.86 -2.19 10.63
C ILE A 348 -12.62 -2.64 9.89
N ILE A 349 -11.96 -1.71 9.22
CA ILE A 349 -10.92 -2.00 8.21
C ILE A 349 -9.69 -1.17 8.52
N LYS A 350 -8.54 -1.84 8.69
CA LYS A 350 -7.25 -1.16 8.81
C LYS A 350 -6.70 -0.78 7.45
N LEU A 351 -6.11 0.41 7.36
CA LEU A 351 -5.50 0.93 6.14
C LEU A 351 -4.46 -0.06 5.57
N SER A 352 -3.54 -0.53 6.40
CA SER A 352 -2.50 -1.49 6.00
C SER A 352 -3.08 -2.79 5.42
N SER A 353 -4.17 -3.28 6.02
CA SER A 353 -4.81 -4.53 5.61
C SER A 353 -5.48 -4.39 4.24
N LEU A 354 -6.18 -3.27 4.01
CA LEU A 354 -6.80 -3.00 2.73
C LEU A 354 -5.78 -2.75 1.62
N ILE A 355 -4.65 -2.08 1.92
CA ILE A 355 -3.52 -1.94 0.99
C ILE A 355 -3.01 -3.31 0.54
N ILE A 356 -2.75 -4.21 1.49
CA ILE A 356 -2.25 -5.56 1.20
C ILE A 356 -3.24 -6.35 0.35
N LYS A 357 -4.53 -6.36 0.74
CA LYS A 357 -5.57 -7.09 0.02
C LYS A 357 -5.74 -6.58 -1.42
N LEU A 358 -5.69 -5.28 -1.63
CA LEU A 358 -5.74 -4.67 -2.96
C LEU A 358 -4.51 -4.99 -3.81
N LEU A 359 -3.31 -4.81 -3.26
CA LEU A 359 -2.06 -5.15 -3.97
C LEU A 359 -2.08 -6.61 -4.43
N ALA A 360 -2.51 -7.49 -3.54
CA ALA A 360 -2.61 -8.91 -3.82
C ALA A 360 -3.68 -9.25 -4.87
N LYS A 361 -4.84 -8.56 -4.86
CA LYS A 361 -5.88 -8.68 -5.89
C LYS A 361 -5.37 -8.32 -7.29
N PHE A 362 -4.36 -7.45 -7.37
CA PHE A 362 -3.72 -7.04 -8.63
C PHE A 362 -2.39 -7.77 -8.93
N ASP A 363 -2.03 -8.80 -8.16
CA ASP A 363 -0.75 -9.52 -8.28
C ASP A 363 0.46 -8.57 -8.28
N ARG A 364 0.46 -7.61 -7.33
CA ARG A 364 1.53 -6.63 -7.14
C ARG A 364 2.17 -6.78 -5.78
N ASP A 365 3.48 -6.62 -5.73
CA ASP A 365 4.22 -6.42 -4.49
C ASP A 365 4.04 -5.00 -3.94
N THR A 366 4.41 -4.78 -2.67
CA THR A 366 4.45 -3.46 -2.00
C THR A 366 5.57 -2.54 -2.53
N GLY A 367 5.79 -2.45 -3.84
CA GLY A 367 6.73 -1.45 -4.37
C GLY A 367 6.26 -0.02 -4.05
N ASP A 368 7.18 0.87 -3.68
CA ASP A 368 6.89 2.21 -3.12
C ASP A 368 5.81 2.99 -3.90
N GLU A 369 5.91 3.04 -5.24
CA GLU A 369 4.96 3.79 -6.08
C GLU A 369 3.54 3.18 -6.08
N SER A 370 3.43 1.84 -6.04
CA SER A 370 2.14 1.16 -6.06
C SER A 370 1.44 1.26 -4.70
N THR A 371 2.18 1.06 -3.61
CA THR A 371 1.67 1.13 -2.25
C THR A 371 1.15 2.55 -1.93
N GLU A 372 1.93 3.58 -2.27
CA GLU A 372 1.54 4.97 -2.05
C GLU A 372 0.32 5.39 -2.89
N THR A 373 0.25 4.95 -4.14
CA THR A 373 -0.92 5.20 -5.00
C THR A 373 -2.19 4.56 -4.43
N ILE A 374 -2.09 3.30 -4.01
CA ILE A 374 -3.21 2.57 -3.41
C ILE A 374 -3.64 3.21 -2.10
N ARG A 375 -2.69 3.59 -1.24
CA ARG A 375 -3.00 4.28 0.02
C ARG A 375 -3.77 5.58 -0.21
N ARG A 376 -3.32 6.43 -1.14
CA ARG A 376 -4.02 7.68 -1.47
C ARG A 376 -5.43 7.43 -1.98
N MET A 377 -5.58 6.44 -2.86
CA MET A 377 -6.90 6.03 -3.37
C MET A 377 -7.81 5.53 -2.25
N ILE A 378 -7.32 4.70 -1.32
CA ILE A 378 -8.09 4.23 -0.17
C ILE A 378 -8.53 5.41 0.68
N ILE A 379 -7.65 6.37 1.00
CA ILE A 379 -8.02 7.52 1.83
C ILE A 379 -9.13 8.34 1.17
N GLU A 380 -9.05 8.58 -0.15
CA GLU A 380 -10.10 9.28 -0.88
C GLU A 380 -11.41 8.48 -0.94
N LEU A 381 -11.33 7.16 -1.11
CA LEU A 381 -12.48 6.28 -1.00
C LEU A 381 -13.14 6.38 0.37
N MET A 382 -12.37 6.31 1.45
CA MET A 382 -12.89 6.40 2.82
C MET A 382 -13.60 7.74 3.07
N LYS A 383 -13.08 8.84 2.50
CA LYS A 383 -13.78 10.14 2.53
C LYS A 383 -15.11 10.10 1.77
N LYS A 384 -15.14 9.54 0.55
CA LYS A 384 -16.39 9.36 -0.23
C LYS A 384 -17.39 8.49 0.52
N MET A 385 -16.91 7.48 1.23
CA MET A 385 -17.70 6.58 2.06
C MET A 385 -18.16 7.21 3.38
N LYS A 386 -17.74 8.45 3.67
CA LYS A 386 -17.95 9.11 4.97
C LYS A 386 -17.54 8.19 6.13
N ALA A 387 -16.48 7.40 5.90
CA ALA A 387 -15.96 6.46 6.88
C ALA A 387 -15.47 7.23 8.10
N ILE A 388 -15.72 6.65 9.27
CA ILE A 388 -15.27 7.23 10.53
C ILE A 388 -13.84 6.74 10.77
N ASN A 389 -12.92 7.68 10.98
CA ASN A 389 -11.54 7.38 11.35
C ASN A 389 -11.48 7.08 12.84
N SER A 390 -10.84 5.97 13.21
CA SER A 390 -10.59 5.60 14.61
C SER A 390 -9.10 5.50 14.87
N TYR A 391 -8.64 6.26 15.87
CA TYR A 391 -7.31 6.17 16.45
C TYR A 391 -7.38 5.15 17.58
N GLN A 392 -6.93 3.94 17.29
CA GLN A 392 -7.04 2.85 18.24
C GLN A 392 -6.24 3.15 19.51
N ILE A 393 -6.93 3.19 20.66
CA ILE A 393 -6.32 3.30 21.99
C ILE A 393 -6.11 1.89 22.54
N PRO A 394 -4.87 1.53 22.96
CA PRO A 394 -4.61 0.21 23.52
C PRO A 394 -5.40 0.02 24.82
N LYS A 395 -5.86 -1.20 25.06
CA LYS A 395 -6.59 -1.54 26.30
C LYS A 395 -5.68 -1.51 27.52
N ASP A 396 -4.48 -2.08 27.38
CA ASP A 396 -3.51 -2.20 28.46
C ASP A 396 -2.49 -1.06 28.34
N TYR A 397 -2.41 -0.26 29.40
CA TYR A 397 -1.51 0.87 29.50
C TYR A 397 -0.15 0.40 30.01
N THR A 398 0.82 0.28 29.11
CA THR A 398 2.18 -0.18 29.41
C THR A 398 3.16 0.99 29.39
N ASP A 399 4.40 0.78 29.82
CA ASP A 399 5.41 1.82 29.75
C ASP A 399 5.68 2.19 28.28
N SER A 400 5.72 1.20 27.39
CA SER A 400 5.86 1.42 25.95
C SER A 400 4.69 2.22 25.37
N SER A 401 3.44 1.85 25.68
CA SER A 401 2.28 2.56 25.12
C SER A 401 2.23 4.00 25.64
N ASN A 402 2.52 4.22 26.93
CA ASN A 402 2.57 5.56 27.52
C ASN A 402 3.62 6.44 26.86
N TYR A 403 4.84 5.91 26.70
CA TYR A 403 5.94 6.62 26.06
C TYR A 403 5.57 6.99 24.61
N LEU A 404 5.11 6.00 23.84
CA LEU A 404 4.86 6.19 22.41
C LEU A 404 3.67 7.10 22.13
N PHE A 405 2.59 7.03 22.93
CA PHE A 405 1.45 7.92 22.76
C PHE A 405 1.80 9.36 23.11
N GLU A 406 2.52 9.58 24.21
CA GLU A 406 2.99 10.92 24.57
C GLU A 406 3.90 11.50 23.47
N GLU A 407 4.83 10.71 22.97
CA GLU A 407 5.74 11.13 21.90
C GLU A 407 4.99 11.38 20.57
N ALA A 408 4.10 10.48 20.17
CA ALA A 408 3.38 10.57 18.89
C ALA A 408 2.29 11.64 18.89
N PHE A 409 1.58 11.82 20.00
CA PHE A 409 0.29 12.52 20.05
C PHE A 409 0.21 13.62 21.10
N GLY A 410 1.27 13.92 21.87
CA GLY A 410 1.24 14.84 23.02
C GLY A 410 0.73 16.26 22.74
N GLU A 411 0.59 16.67 21.47
CA GLU A 411 0.03 17.96 21.04
C GLU A 411 -1.30 17.80 20.26
N SER A 412 -1.98 16.66 20.35
CA SER A 412 -3.20 16.33 19.60
C SER A 412 -4.33 15.84 20.51
N SER A 413 -5.57 15.89 20.04
CA SER A 413 -6.73 15.37 20.80
C SER A 413 -6.67 13.87 21.11
N VAL A 414 -5.85 13.10 20.38
CA VAL A 414 -5.67 11.66 20.61
C VAL A 414 -5.06 11.38 21.99
N ILE A 415 -4.18 12.25 22.50
CA ILE A 415 -3.59 12.07 23.85
C ILE A 415 -4.62 12.33 24.95
N ASP A 416 -5.57 13.23 24.71
CA ASP A 416 -6.66 13.51 25.65
C ASP A 416 -7.54 12.27 25.83
N ASP A 417 -7.89 11.60 24.73
CA ASP A 417 -8.63 10.34 24.79
C ASP A 417 -7.79 9.23 25.44
N TYR A 418 -6.52 9.09 25.05
CA TYR A 418 -5.63 8.12 25.69
C TYR A 418 -5.60 8.29 27.22
N ASN A 419 -5.44 9.51 27.71
CA ASN A 419 -5.40 9.85 29.13
C ASN A 419 -6.75 9.68 29.82
N LYS A 420 -7.85 9.98 29.12
CA LYS A 420 -9.21 9.79 29.64
C LYS A 420 -9.49 8.34 29.99
N TYR A 421 -9.07 7.40 29.14
CA TYR A 421 -9.29 5.95 29.36
C TYR A 421 -8.20 5.27 30.19
N LYS A 422 -7.09 5.98 30.46
CA LYS A 422 -6.01 5.52 31.34
C LYS A 422 -6.43 5.44 32.81
N SER A 423 -7.48 6.18 33.19
CA SER A 423 -7.96 6.25 34.56
C SER A 423 -8.98 5.13 34.84
N PRO A 424 -8.85 4.43 35.99
CA PRO A 424 -9.61 3.20 36.30
C PRO A 424 -11.13 3.38 36.45
#